data_AF-A0A836WDQ9-F1
#
_entry.id   AF-A0A836WDQ9-F1
#
_cell.length_a   1.000
_cell.length_b   1.000
_cell.length_c   1.000
_cell.angle_alpha   90.00
_cell.angle_beta   90.00
_cell.angle_gamma   90.00
#
_symmetry.space_group_name_H-M   'P 1'
#
loop_
_entity.id
_entity.type
_entity.pdbx_description
1 polymer ?
#
loop_
_entity_poly.entity_id
_entity_poly.type
_entity_poly.pdbx_seq_one_letter_code
_entity_poly.pdbx_strand_id
1 'polypeptide(L)'
;FIKVPNIFTPNGDGINDYFEIKTNGVTTYTLQIYNRWGAIVYLFTGKRISWDGRSSAGVELESGTYYYILSSDDGHYSKLGIVFLVH
;
A
#
# COMPACT_ATOMS: atom_id res chain seq x y z
N PHE A 1 16.42 -5.50 2.84
CA PHE A 1 15.68 -5.82 1.61
C PHE A 1 14.28 -5.22 1.72
N ILE A 2 13.63 -4.90 0.60
CA ILE A 2 12.25 -4.41 0.56
C ILE A 2 11.44 -5.36 -0.32
N LYS A 3 10.35 -5.91 0.20
CA LYS A 3 9.42 -6.75 -0.56
C LYS A 3 8.06 -6.09 -0.59
N VAL A 4 7.55 -5.91 -1.80
CA VAL A 4 6.23 -5.33 -2.05
C VAL A 4 5.41 -6.39 -2.78
N PRO A 5 4.29 -6.87 -2.21
CA PRO A 5 3.39 -7.77 -2.91
C PRO A 5 2.70 -7.03 -4.06
N ASN A 6 1.96 -7.76 -4.90
CA ASN A 6 1.17 -7.17 -5.98
C ASN A 6 -0.33 -7.46 -5.84
N ILE A 7 -0.74 -8.25 -4.85
CA ILE A 7 -2.14 -8.61 -4.61
C ILE A 7 -2.37 -8.81 -3.12
N PHE A 8 -3.56 -8.47 -2.64
CA PHE A 8 -4.03 -8.75 -1.29
C PHE A 8 -5.56 -8.91 -1.30
N THR A 9 -6.07 -9.66 -0.34
CA THR A 9 -7.46 -10.09 -0.22
C THR A 9 -8.01 -9.80 1.17
N PRO A 10 -8.54 -8.59 1.47
CA PRO A 10 -9.03 -8.21 2.80
C PRO A 10 -10.38 -8.87 3.13
N ASN A 11 -10.44 -10.19 3.08
CA ASN A 11 -11.63 -11.00 3.29
C ASN A 11 -11.76 -11.52 4.74
N GLY A 12 -10.74 -11.29 5.58
CA GLY A 12 -10.71 -11.67 6.99
C GLY A 12 -10.33 -13.12 7.26
N ASP A 13 -9.73 -13.83 6.30
CA ASP A 13 -9.29 -15.21 6.46
C ASP A 13 -7.88 -15.34 7.10
N GLY A 14 -7.19 -14.21 7.33
CA GLY A 14 -5.84 -14.13 7.88
C GLY A 14 -4.73 -14.27 6.83
N ILE A 15 -5.06 -14.48 5.56
CA ILE A 15 -4.13 -14.74 4.45
C ILE A 15 -4.17 -13.58 3.47
N ASN A 16 -3.08 -12.80 3.42
CA ASN A 16 -2.96 -11.63 2.55
C ASN A 16 -4.09 -10.60 2.77
N ASP A 17 -4.65 -10.47 3.97
CA ASP A 17 -5.68 -9.46 4.28
C ASP A 17 -5.19 -8.02 4.13
N TYR A 18 -3.88 -7.82 4.12
CA TYR A 18 -3.27 -6.51 4.03
C TYR A 18 -2.25 -6.46 2.91
N PHE A 19 -2.21 -5.32 2.23
CA PHE A 19 -1.06 -4.91 1.45
C PHE A 19 0.09 -4.53 2.38
N GLU A 20 0.80 -5.54 2.87
CA GLU A 20 1.93 -5.40 3.79
C GLU A 20 3.25 -5.24 3.02
N ILE A 21 3.94 -4.12 3.22
CA ILE A 21 5.25 -3.88 2.62
C ILE A 21 6.33 -4.24 3.65
N LYS A 22 7.10 -5.29 3.36
CA LYS A 22 8.15 -5.76 4.27
C LYS A 22 9.41 -4.92 4.08
N THR A 23 9.78 -4.17 5.11
CA THR A 23 10.97 -3.31 5.18
C THR A 23 11.94 -3.82 6.26
N ASN A 24 13.05 -3.10 6.46
CA ASN A 24 13.95 -3.34 7.61
C ASN A 24 13.36 -2.82 8.95
N GLY A 25 12.23 -2.09 8.92
CA GLY A 25 11.62 -1.47 10.10
C GLY A 25 12.39 -0.29 10.70
N VAL A 26 13.46 0.17 10.05
CA VAL A 26 14.31 1.26 10.53
C VAL A 26 14.00 2.57 9.81
N THR A 27 13.98 2.52 8.47
CA THR A 27 13.72 3.67 7.59
C THR A 27 12.23 4.01 7.58
N THR A 28 11.89 5.31 7.57
CA THR A 28 10.51 5.75 7.39
C THR A 28 10.18 5.80 5.92
N TYR A 29 9.00 5.34 5.55
CA TYR A 29 8.54 5.37 4.19
C TYR A 29 7.22 6.12 4.10
N THR A 30 6.99 6.78 2.97
CA THR A 30 5.70 7.31 2.57
C THR A 30 5.11 6.42 1.48
N LEU A 31 3.92 5.91 1.73
CA LEU A 31 3.10 5.16 0.77
C LEU A 31 1.94 6.05 0.32
N GLN A 32 1.88 6.31 -0.97
CA GLN A 32 0.74 6.93 -1.64
C GLN A 32 0.07 5.89 -2.52
N ILE A 33 -1.26 5.76 -2.43
CA ILE A 33 -2.05 4.87 -3.27
C ILE A 33 -3.05 5.68 -4.06
N TYR A 34 -3.15 5.37 -5.34
CA TYR A 34 -3.96 6.05 -6.32
C TYR A 34 -4.97 5.06 -6.92
N ASN A 35 -6.18 5.54 -7.18
CA ASN A 35 -7.13 4.81 -8.01
C ASN A 35 -6.75 4.92 -9.50
N ARG A 36 -7.49 4.23 -10.37
CA ARG A 36 -7.29 4.25 -11.83
C ARG A 36 -7.39 5.64 -12.49
N TRP A 37 -7.97 6.61 -11.80
CA TRP A 37 -8.14 7.98 -12.29
C TRP A 37 -7.02 8.92 -11.82
N GLY A 38 -6.00 8.39 -11.13
CA GLY A 38 -4.90 9.18 -10.61
C GLY A 38 -5.23 9.98 -9.35
N ALA A 39 -6.38 9.74 -8.72
CA ALA A 39 -6.71 10.36 -7.44
C ALA A 39 -6.08 9.55 -6.30
N ILE A 40 -5.41 10.24 -5.37
CA ILE A 40 -4.92 9.63 -4.13
C ILE A 40 -6.13 9.18 -3.30
N VAL A 41 -6.17 7.89 -2.99
CA VAL A 41 -7.21 7.30 -2.12
C VAL A 41 -6.67 6.99 -0.73
N TYR A 42 -5.36 6.75 -0.61
CA TYR A 42 -4.72 6.46 0.66
C TYR A 42 -3.31 7.04 0.72
N LEU A 43 -2.96 7.61 1.87
CA LEU A 43 -1.65 8.15 2.18
C LEU A 43 -1.24 7.69 3.59
N PHE A 44 -0.03 7.18 3.72
CA PHE A 44 0.54 6.76 4.99
C PHE A 44 2.04 7.05 5.05
N THR A 45 2.52 7.47 6.23
CA THR A 45 3.95 7.64 6.50
C THR A 45 4.32 6.91 7.78
N GLY A 46 5.32 6.04 7.71
CA GLY A 46 5.77 5.26 8.86
C GLY A 46 6.81 4.20 8.54
N LYS A 47 7.31 3.53 9.58
CA LYS A 47 8.32 2.47 9.46
C LYS A 47 7.74 1.11 9.07
N ARG A 48 6.47 0.88 9.44
CA ARG A 48 5.70 -0.32 9.14
C ARG A 48 4.50 0.10 8.30
N ILE A 49 4.43 -0.43 7.09
CA ILE A 49 3.42 -0.05 6.12
C ILE A 49 2.51 -1.23 5.90
N SER A 50 1.23 -1.01 6.15
CA SER A 50 0.16 -1.96 5.92
C SER A 50 -1.06 -1.18 5.46
N TRP A 51 -1.69 -1.63 4.39
CA TRP A 51 -2.93 -1.06 3.89
C TRP A 51 -3.99 -2.14 3.78
N ASP A 52 -5.20 -1.84 4.25
CA ASP A 52 -6.33 -2.75 4.41
C ASP A 52 -7.37 -2.61 3.29
N GLY A 53 -7.06 -1.85 2.23
CA GLY A 53 -8.02 -1.58 1.16
C GLY A 53 -9.02 -0.46 1.48
N ARG A 54 -8.84 0.31 2.56
CA ARG A 54 -9.67 1.48 2.86
C ARG A 54 -8.99 2.78 2.44
N SER A 55 -9.78 3.77 2.07
CA SER A 55 -9.27 5.12 1.83
C SER A 55 -8.77 5.76 3.14
N SER A 56 -8.06 6.89 3.05
CA SER A 56 -7.67 7.67 4.23
C SER A 56 -8.87 8.15 5.07
N ALA A 57 -10.08 8.15 4.51
CA ALA A 57 -11.32 8.44 5.23
C ALA A 57 -11.98 7.19 5.87
N GLY A 58 -11.35 6.01 5.77
CA GLY A 58 -11.88 4.74 6.30
C GLY A 58 -12.93 4.07 5.41
N VAL A 59 -13.24 4.65 4.24
CA VAL A 59 -14.20 4.08 3.28
C VAL A 59 -13.57 2.90 2.57
N GLU A 60 -14.26 1.77 2.55
CA GLU A 60 -13.85 0.58 1.82
C GLU A 60 -13.79 0.85 0.31
N LEU A 61 -12.72 0.37 -0.32
CA LEU A 61 -12.51 0.59 -1.74
C LEU A 61 -12.90 -0.65 -2.53
N GLU A 62 -13.40 -0.43 -3.74
CA GLU A 62 -13.81 -1.50 -4.65
C GLU A 62 -12.63 -2.36 -5.09
N SER A 63 -12.88 -3.63 -5.37
CA SER A 63 -11.89 -4.49 -6.01
C SER A 63 -11.40 -3.89 -7.34
N GLY A 64 -10.11 -4.03 -7.60
CA GLY A 64 -9.50 -3.51 -8.82
C GLY A 64 -8.02 -3.24 -8.70
N THR A 65 -7.49 -2.60 -9.75
CA THR A 65 -6.09 -2.20 -9.82
C THR A 65 -5.91 -0.82 -9.20
N TYR A 66 -4.98 -0.75 -8.26
CA TYR A 66 -4.50 0.49 -7.67
C TYR A 66 -3.02 0.67 -8.00
N TYR A 67 -2.59 1.92 -7.99
CA TYR A 67 -1.21 2.30 -8.26
C TYR A 67 -0.62 2.85 -6.98
N TYR A 68 0.66 2.60 -6.74
CA TYR A 68 1.32 3.15 -5.56
C TYR A 68 2.64 3.81 -5.89
N ILE A 69 2.98 4.80 -5.07
CA ILE A 69 4.32 5.37 -4.95
C ILE A 69 4.79 5.11 -3.52
N LEU A 70 5.94 4.46 -3.40
CA LEU A 70 6.62 4.20 -2.14
C LEU A 70 7.97 4.92 -2.14
N SER A 71 8.19 5.85 -1.22
CA SER A 71 9.44 6.58 -1.09
C SER A 71 9.99 6.53 0.34
N SER A 72 11.30 6.47 0.50
CA SER A 72 11.95 6.65 1.82
C SER A 72 12.14 8.12 2.15
N ASP A 73 12.11 8.46 3.44
CA ASP A 73 12.39 9.80 3.94
C ASP A 73 13.83 10.26 3.72
N ASP A 74 14.78 9.31 3.72
CA ASP A 74 16.19 9.53 3.39
C ASP A 74 16.48 9.72 1.89
N GLY A 75 15.48 9.54 1.02
CA GLY A 75 15.60 9.71 -0.43
C GLY A 75 16.36 8.61 -1.16
N HIS A 76 16.83 7.56 -0.48
CA HIS A 76 17.59 6.47 -1.11
C HIS A 76 16.73 5.39 -1.78
N TYR A 77 15.41 5.42 -1.57
CA TYR A 77 14.47 4.47 -2.15
C TYR A 77 13.24 5.16 -2.71
N SER A 78 12.89 4.81 -3.95
CA SER A 78 11.61 5.15 -4.56
C SER A 78 11.15 4.01 -5.46
N LYS A 79 9.87 3.66 -5.40
CA LYS A 79 9.27 2.64 -6.24
C LYS A 79 7.85 3.02 -6.63
N LEU A 80 7.57 3.00 -7.92
CA LEU A 80 6.23 2.99 -8.47
C LEU A 80 5.81 1.54 -8.75
N GLY A 81 4.55 1.21 -8.52
CA GLY A 81 4.03 -0.10 -8.84
C GLY A 81 2.51 -0.16 -8.86
N ILE A 82 2.01 -1.39 -9.04
CA ILE A 82 0.59 -1.72 -9.01
C ILE A 82 0.31 -2.71 -7.88
N VAL A 83 -0.90 -2.64 -7.35
CA VAL A 83 -1.45 -3.62 -6.42
C VAL A 83 -2.90 -3.94 -6.80
N PHE A 84 -3.25 -5.21 -6.79
CA PHE A 84 -4.61 -5.71 -6.98
C PHE A 84 -5.28 -5.85 -5.62
N LEU A 85 -6.40 -5.15 -5.42
CA LEU A 85 -7.32 -5.36 -4.30
C LEU A 85 -8.43 -6.29 -4.78
N VAL A 86 -8.63 -7.42 -4.10
CA VAL A 86 -9.64 -8.43 -4.43
C VAL A 86 -10.40 -8.80 -3.17
N HIS A 87 -11.73 -8.69 -3.15
CA HIS A 87 -12.55 -9.11 -2.02
C HIS A 87 -12.93 -10.59 -2.11
#